data_AF-A0A3B1DFH5-F1
#
_entry.id   AF-A0A3B1DFH5-F1
#
_cell.length_a   1.000
_cell.length_b   1.000
_cell.length_c   1.000
_cell.angle_alpha   90.00
_cell.angle_beta   90.00
_cell.angle_gamma   90.00
#
_symmetry.space_group_name_H-M   'P 1'
#
loop_
_entity.id
_entity.type
_entity.pdbx_description
1 polymer ?
#
loop_
_entity_poly.entity_id
_entity_poly.type
_entity_poly.pdbx_seq_one_letter_code
_entity_poly.pdbx_strand_id
1 'polypeptide(L)' 'MKRKGVSKEWLKVFSTLNEAQKRWIAGVEACELGYGGITKVSEATGLSRTTITEGV' A
#
# COMPACT_ATOMS: atom_id res chain seq x y z
N MET A 1 -8.48 5.33 -15.46
CA MET A 1 -8.32 3.85 -15.50
C MET A 1 -7.78 3.40 -14.15
N LYS A 2 -8.51 2.61 -13.36
CA LYS A 2 -8.00 2.17 -12.05
C LYS A 2 -6.87 1.16 -12.25
N ARG A 3 -5.74 1.35 -11.55
CA ARG A 3 -4.57 0.46 -11.63
C ARG A 3 -4.94 -0.93 -11.11
N LYS A 4 -4.37 -2.00 -11.70
CA LYS A 4 -4.69 -3.38 -11.30
C LYS A 4 -3.98 -3.82 -10.01
N GLY A 5 -2.86 -3.20 -9.65
CA GLY A 5 -2.05 -3.50 -8.46
C GLY A 5 -0.93 -2.47 -8.24
N VAL A 6 -0.05 -2.73 -7.28
CA VAL A 6 1.06 -1.84 -6.89
C VAL A 6 2.18 -1.87 -7.94
N SER A 7 2.72 -0.70 -8.32
CA SER A 7 3.79 -0.61 -9.31
C SER A 7 5.18 -0.90 -8.71
N LYS A 8 6.15 -1.27 -9.56
CA LYS A 8 7.53 -1.52 -9.12
C LYS A 8 8.23 -0.25 -8.65
N GLU A 9 7.96 0.88 -9.29
CA GLU A 9 8.49 2.20 -8.95
C GLU A 9 7.99 2.64 -7.57
N TRP A 10 6.70 2.41 -7.30
CA TRP A 10 6.11 2.66 -5.99
C TRP A 10 6.79 1.81 -4.91
N LEU A 11 6.98 0.51 -5.15
CA LEU A 11 7.68 -0.38 -4.20
C LEU A 11 9.12 0.05 -3.94
N LYS A 12 9.80 0.58 -4.96
CA LYS A 12 11.17 1.11 -4.83
C LYS A 12 11.22 2.34 -3.91
N VAL A 13 10.23 3.23 -3.99
CA VAL A 13 10.14 4.37 -3.06
C VAL A 13 9.73 3.88 -1.67
N PHE A 14 8.74 3.00 -1.61
CA PHE A 14 8.21 2.44 -0.36
C PHE A 14 9.27 1.78 0.51
N SER A 15 10.24 1.09 -0.09
CA SER A 15 11.33 0.44 0.65
C SER A 15 12.28 1.42 1.35
N THR A 16 12.29 2.69 0.95
CA THR A 16 13.12 3.75 1.56
C THR A 16 12.41 4.50 2.69
N LEU A 17 11.12 4.27 2.88
CA LEU A 17 10.31 4.98 3.87
C LEU A 17 10.51 4.42 5.28
N ASN A 18 10.28 5.27 6.28
CA ASN A 18 10.18 4.83 7.66
C ASN A 18 8.82 4.16 7.95
N GLU A 19 8.67 3.53 9.12
CA GLU A 19 7.46 2.78 9.47
C GLU A 19 6.18 3.62 9.53
N ALA A 20 6.27 4.88 9.96
CA ALA A 20 5.11 5.78 9.98
C ALA A 20 4.67 6.14 8.55
N GLN A 21 5.63 6.49 7.70
CA GLN A 21 5.39 6.83 6.29
C GLN A 21 4.85 5.64 5.50
N LYS A 22 5.40 4.44 5.73
CA LYS A 22 4.89 3.20 5.11
C LYS A 22 3.43 2.97 5.41
N ARG A 23 2.99 3.18 6.66
CA ARG A 23 1.59 3.01 7.06
C ARG A 23 0.67 3.92 6.24
N TRP A 24 0.95 5.22 6.22
CA TRP A 24 0.13 6.20 5.50
C TRP A 24 0.11 5.96 3.99
N ILE A 25 1.27 5.78 3.37
CA ILE A 25 1.37 5.58 1.92
C ILE A 25 0.74 4.26 1.48
N ALA A 26 0.83 3.20 2.28
CA ALA A 26 0.12 1.95 2.01
C ALA A 26 -1.40 2.12 2.04
N GLY A 27 -1.94 2.92 2.98
CA GLY A 27 -3.37 3.24 3.05
C GLY A 27 -3.85 4.01 1.82
N VAL A 28 -3.12 5.06 1.43
CA VAL A 28 -3.42 5.83 0.21
C VAL A 28 -3.42 4.95 -1.04
N GLU A 29 -2.37 4.13 -1.25
CA GLU A 29 -2.29 3.22 -2.41
C GLU A 29 -3.44 2.20 -2.39
N ALA A 30 -3.82 1.69 -1.22
CA ALA A 30 -4.96 0.78 -1.09
C ALA A 30 -6.28 1.46 -1.48
N CYS A 31 -6.51 2.72 -1.09
CA CYS A 31 -7.68 3.50 -1.49
C CYS A 31 -7.72 3.74 -3.00
N GLU A 32 -6.59 4.08 -3.62
CA GLU A 32 -6.50 4.31 -5.06
C GLU A 32 -6.78 3.05 -5.89
N LEU A 33 -6.33 1.89 -5.41
CA LEU A 33 -6.61 0.59 -6.02
C LEU A 33 -8.08 0.17 -5.90
N GLY A 34 -8.80 0.68 -4.90
CA GLY A 34 -10.23 0.42 -4.68
C GLY A 34 -10.49 -0.99 -4.14
N TYR A 35 -11.47 -1.70 -4.71
CA TYR A 35 -11.86 -3.02 -4.20
C TYR A 35 -10.68 -4.00 -4.18
N GLY A 36 -10.45 -4.61 -3.03
CA GLY A 36 -9.31 -5.50 -2.78
C GLY A 36 -7.96 -4.78 -2.63
N GLY A 37 -7.92 -3.45 -2.62
CA GLY A 37 -6.68 -2.65 -2.51
C GLY A 37 -5.85 -3.01 -1.27
N ILE A 38 -6.49 -3.14 -0.10
CA ILE A 38 -5.81 -3.55 1.15
C ILE A 38 -5.11 -4.90 0.98
N THR A 39 -5.79 -5.90 0.40
CA THR A 39 -5.20 -7.23 0.16
C THR A 39 -4.01 -7.13 -0.79
N LYS A 40 -4.16 -6.41 -1.91
CA LYS A 40 -3.09 -6.24 -2.91
C LYS A 40 -1.86 -5.54 -2.34
N VAL A 41 -2.06 -4.51 -1.52
CA VAL A 41 -0.94 -3.79 -0.88
C VAL A 41 -0.29 -4.65 0.20
N SER A 42 -1.07 -5.43 0.96
CA SER A 42 -0.55 -6.38 1.95
C SER A 42 0.36 -7.43 1.30
N GLU A 43 -0.11 -8.05 0.20
CA GLU A 43 0.67 -9.03 -0.57
C GLU A 43 1.96 -8.42 -1.16
N ALA A 44 1.91 -7.17 -1.62
CA ALA A 44 3.05 -6.51 -2.25
C ALA A 44 4.10 -6.01 -1.26
N THR A 45 3.69 -5.61 -0.05
CA THR A 45 4.56 -4.94 0.93
C THR A 45 4.94 -5.81 2.13
N GLY A 46 4.19 -6.88 2.37
CA GLY A 46 4.29 -7.70 3.59
C GLY A 46 3.69 -7.06 4.84
N LEU A 47 3.13 -5.84 4.74
CA LEU A 47 2.42 -5.23 5.87
C LEU A 47 1.14 -6.00 6.20
N SER A 48 0.80 -6.04 7.49
CA SER A 48 -0.49 -6.59 7.91
C SER A 48 -1.64 -5.75 7.35
N ARG A 49 -2.76 -6.40 7.04
CA ARG A 49 -3.97 -5.72 6.58
C ARG A 49 -4.45 -4.66 7.59
N THR A 50 -4.29 -4.93 8.89
CA THR A 50 -4.61 -3.99 9.97
C THR A 50 -3.74 -2.74 9.89
N THR A 51 -2.42 -2.89 9.74
CA THR A 51 -1.50 -1.76 9.58
C THR A 51 -1.88 -0.88 8.40
N ILE A 52 -2.23 -1.48 7.26
CA ILE A 52 -2.66 -0.73 6.07
C ILE A 52 -3.99 -0.01 6.34
N THR A 53 -4.92 -0.66 7.04
CA THR A 53 -6.24 -0.10 7.36
C THR A 53 -6.14 1.09 8.32
N GLU A 54 -5.22 1.07 9.28
CA GLU A 54 -4.92 2.20 10.18
C GLU A 54 -4.30 3.42 9.45
N GLY A 55 -3.80 3.21 8.23
CA GLY A 55 -3.20 4.25 7.40
C GLY A 55 -4.15 4.86 6.37
N VAL A 56 -5.39 4.36 6.27
CA VAL A 56 -6.49 4.94 5.48
C VAL A 56 -7.06 6.14 6.22
#